data_AF-A0A6G0J2J5-F1
#
_entry.id   AF-A0A6G0J2J5-F1
#
_cell.length_a   1.000
_cell.length_b   1.000
_cell.length_c   1.000
_cell.angle_alpha   90.00
_cell.angle_beta   90.00
_cell.angle_gamma   90.00
#
_symmetry.space_group_name_H-M   'P 1'
#
loop_
_entity.id
_entity.type
_entity.pdbx_description
1 polymer ?
#
loop_
_entity_poly.entity_id
_entity_poly.type
_entity_poly.pdbx_seq_one_letter_code
_entity_poly.pdbx_strand_id
1 'polypeptide(L)'
;MAEKEEDPNHSVSGLKNNCNTAGRPVSPKSPEDETSESPVPEYAQDLKSVLVTSVLNLEKLDVDLYRGTHHWVPRTQRLFGGQIVGQALVAAAKSVGDNFYAHSLHCYFVRAGDPKVPVLYQVERTRDGRSFTVRSVKAIQHGQPILICQASFHMQQESPLQHQFTMPTVPPPEDLLTVEELIHLYLSKPDLAENAKQGLNKLLANEVPIEIKPVNPPQFYRRGATEPKKLFWVRARGYIGEGNMKLHCCVAAYVSDFALLGTVLLPYPNYRAKFSASLDHAMWFHSTFRTDEWMLYECVSPWAGGSRGLVQGRLWRRDGVLAASCSQEGVVRVKPATEPSKL
;
A
#
# COMPACT_ATOMS: atom_id res chain seq x y z
N MET A 1 -45.58 33.77 -23.77
CA MET A 1 -44.86 34.06 -25.02
C MET A 1 -44.01 32.84 -25.30
N ALA A 2 -44.60 31.76 -25.83
CA ALA A 2 -44.94 31.48 -27.25
C ALA A 2 -43.67 31.08 -28.03
N GLU A 3 -43.53 29.96 -28.77
CA GLU A 3 -44.33 28.81 -29.27
C GLU A 3 -43.27 27.72 -29.66
N LYS A 4 -43.39 26.39 -29.48
CA LYS A 4 -44.22 25.32 -30.10
C LYS A 4 -44.00 25.04 -31.61
N GLU A 5 -43.64 23.77 -31.92
CA GLU A 5 -44.16 22.82 -32.96
C GLU A 5 -43.08 21.75 -33.25
N GLU A 6 -43.24 20.45 -32.97
CA GLU A 6 -44.13 19.36 -33.45
C GLU A 6 -43.58 18.55 -34.67
N ASP A 7 -43.51 17.22 -34.44
CA ASP A 7 -43.26 16.03 -35.30
C ASP A 7 -44.36 15.87 -36.41
N PRO A 8 -44.39 14.88 -37.38
CA PRO A 8 -44.19 13.42 -37.15
C PRO A 8 -43.86 12.45 -38.36
N ASN A 9 -43.70 11.15 -38.03
CA ASN A 9 -44.09 9.89 -38.73
C ASN A 9 -43.42 9.38 -40.05
N HIS A 10 -42.90 8.15 -40.06
CA HIS A 10 -43.63 6.92 -40.50
C HIS A 10 -42.84 5.58 -40.39
N SER A 11 -43.61 4.56 -40.01
CA SER A 11 -43.52 3.07 -40.03
C SER A 11 -42.97 2.39 -41.34
N VAL A 12 -42.50 1.13 -41.39
CA VAL A 12 -43.26 -0.16 -41.45
C VAL A 12 -42.29 -1.39 -41.55
N SER A 13 -42.70 -2.54 -40.95
CA SER A 13 -42.43 -4.01 -41.20
C SER A 13 -40.99 -4.53 -41.46
N GLY A 14 -40.57 -5.76 -41.17
CA GLY A 14 -41.18 -7.02 -40.73
C GLY A 14 -40.42 -8.16 -41.45
N LEU A 15 -40.03 -9.24 -40.76
CA LEU A 15 -39.91 -10.61 -41.32
C LEU A 15 -39.46 -11.63 -40.26
N LYS A 16 -40.23 -12.72 -40.22
CA LYS A 16 -40.01 -13.97 -39.50
C LYS A 16 -38.95 -14.82 -40.21
N ASN A 17 -38.28 -15.71 -39.49
CA ASN A 17 -38.09 -17.11 -39.94
C ASN A 17 -37.68 -18.02 -38.76
N ASN A 18 -38.49 -19.05 -38.56
CA ASN A 18 -38.20 -20.26 -37.79
C ASN A 18 -37.35 -21.21 -38.65
N CYS A 19 -36.46 -22.01 -38.05
CA CYS A 19 -36.49 -23.47 -38.26
C CYS A 19 -35.73 -24.25 -37.18
N ASN A 20 -36.27 -25.43 -36.88
CA ASN A 20 -35.92 -26.39 -35.84
C ASN A 20 -34.84 -27.40 -36.28
N THR A 21 -34.36 -28.18 -35.29
CA THR A 21 -34.04 -29.63 -35.28
C THR A 21 -32.57 -30.09 -35.12
N ALA A 22 -32.30 -30.60 -33.90
CA ALA A 22 -31.92 -31.97 -33.54
C ALA A 22 -30.71 -32.70 -34.17
N GLY A 23 -29.90 -33.32 -33.29
CA GLY A 23 -29.50 -34.73 -33.44
C GLY A 23 -28.02 -35.05 -33.66
N ARG A 24 -27.37 -35.62 -32.63
CA ARG A 24 -26.04 -36.28 -32.63
C ARG A 24 -26.08 -37.63 -33.38
N PRO A 25 -24.94 -38.20 -33.83
CA PRO A 25 -24.23 -39.22 -33.03
C PRO A 25 -22.68 -39.21 -33.14
N VAL A 26 -22.03 -40.23 -32.55
CA VAL A 26 -20.69 -40.28 -31.94
C VAL A 26 -19.75 -41.34 -32.59
N SER A 27 -18.42 -41.04 -32.60
CA SER A 27 -17.21 -41.92 -32.64
C SER A 27 -16.71 -42.56 -33.95
N PRO A 28 -15.40 -42.97 -34.11
CA PRO A 28 -14.27 -43.05 -33.14
C PRO A 28 -12.86 -42.50 -33.56
N LYS A 29 -11.97 -42.49 -32.55
CA LYS A 29 -10.53 -42.13 -32.34
C LYS A 29 -9.44 -42.42 -33.41
N SER A 30 -8.39 -41.57 -33.40
CA SER A 30 -6.94 -41.92 -33.27
C SER A 30 -6.06 -40.68 -32.95
N PRO A 31 -4.83 -40.84 -32.40
CA PRO A 31 -4.21 -39.91 -31.45
C PRO A 31 -3.02 -39.09 -31.99
N GLU A 32 -2.44 -38.24 -31.13
CA GLU A 32 -1.14 -37.53 -31.20
C GLU A 32 -1.23 -36.01 -31.45
N ASP A 33 -1.21 -35.23 -30.36
CA ASP A 33 -0.16 -34.23 -30.09
C ASP A 33 -0.34 -33.69 -28.67
N GLU A 34 0.38 -34.27 -27.70
CA GLU A 34 0.53 -33.72 -26.36
C GLU A 34 1.62 -32.64 -26.37
N THR A 35 1.24 -31.40 -26.71
CA THR A 35 2.03 -30.24 -26.30
C THR A 35 1.77 -29.98 -24.83
N SER A 36 2.75 -30.32 -24.00
CA SER A 36 2.75 -30.08 -22.55
C SER A 36 2.73 -28.57 -22.27
N GLU A 37 1.54 -27.99 -22.11
CA GLU A 37 1.40 -26.74 -21.39
C GLU A 37 1.58 -27.04 -19.89
N SER A 38 2.75 -26.70 -19.38
CA SER A 38 3.03 -26.66 -17.96
C SER A 38 2.00 -25.74 -17.28
N PRO A 39 1.20 -26.21 -16.31
CA PRO A 39 0.29 -25.34 -15.62
C PRO A 39 1.10 -24.32 -14.82
N VAL A 40 0.95 -23.04 -15.16
CA VAL A 40 1.38 -21.93 -14.31
C VAL A 40 0.71 -22.15 -12.96
N PRO A 41 1.45 -22.22 -11.85
CA PRO A 41 0.84 -22.59 -10.59
C PRO A 41 -0.07 -21.47 -10.12
N GLU A 42 -1.36 -21.80 -10.07
CA GLU A 42 -2.49 -21.01 -9.59
C GLU A 42 -2.36 -20.80 -8.07
N TYR A 43 -1.33 -20.07 -7.63
CA TYR A 43 -1.12 -19.78 -6.22
C TYR A 43 -2.10 -18.68 -5.75
N ALA A 44 -3.18 -19.14 -5.10
CA ALA A 44 -3.92 -18.45 -4.04
C ALA A 44 -4.79 -17.22 -4.40
N GLN A 45 -5.77 -17.38 -5.31
CA GLN A 45 -6.96 -16.51 -5.30
C GLN A 45 -7.88 -16.77 -4.09
N ASP A 46 -7.78 -17.94 -3.44
CA ASP A 46 -8.72 -18.38 -2.40
C ASP A 46 -8.51 -17.78 -0.99
N LEU A 47 -7.33 -17.21 -0.69
CA LEU A 47 -7.07 -16.63 0.63
C LEU A 47 -7.26 -15.11 0.60
N LYS A 48 -8.35 -14.64 1.22
CA LYS A 48 -8.57 -13.21 1.48
C LYS A 48 -7.41 -12.64 2.28
N SER A 49 -6.93 -11.46 1.87
CA SER A 49 -5.80 -10.79 2.50
C SER A 49 -5.98 -10.61 4.03
N VAL A 50 -5.04 -11.11 4.83
CA VAL A 50 -4.97 -10.91 6.30
C VAL A 50 -4.91 -9.42 6.65
N LEU A 51 -4.28 -8.62 5.78
CA LEU A 51 -4.24 -7.17 5.93
C LEU A 51 -5.65 -6.58 5.98
N VAL A 52 -6.54 -7.08 5.13
CA VAL A 52 -7.92 -6.60 5.02
C VAL A 52 -8.79 -7.20 6.11
N THR A 53 -8.72 -8.50 6.32
CA THR A 53 -9.63 -9.22 7.23
C THR A 53 -9.31 -8.98 8.70
N SER A 54 -8.06 -8.61 9.03
CA SER A 54 -7.61 -8.37 10.40
C SER A 54 -7.07 -6.96 10.60
N VAL A 55 -6.01 -6.57 9.89
CA VAL A 55 -5.24 -5.34 10.22
C VAL A 55 -6.03 -4.06 9.95
N LEU A 56 -6.75 -3.98 8.84
CA LEU A 56 -7.56 -2.82 8.45
C LEU A 56 -9.04 -2.99 8.79
N ASN A 57 -9.42 -4.13 9.37
CA ASN A 57 -10.80 -4.35 9.79
C ASN A 57 -11.12 -3.49 11.01
N LEU A 58 -12.21 -2.74 10.93
CA LEU A 58 -12.70 -1.88 11.99
C LEU A 58 -14.11 -2.27 12.38
N GLU A 59 -14.31 -2.48 13.67
CA GLU A 59 -15.62 -2.63 14.28
C GLU A 59 -16.33 -1.26 14.32
N LYS A 60 -17.59 -1.22 13.94
CA LYS A 60 -18.41 -0.01 14.07
C LYS A 60 -19.02 0.01 15.47
N LEU A 61 -18.76 1.06 16.23
CA LEU A 61 -19.37 1.26 17.55
C LEU A 61 -20.63 2.13 17.46
N ASP A 62 -20.59 3.16 16.61
CA ASP A 62 -21.71 4.07 16.37
C ASP A 62 -21.60 4.70 14.96
N VAL A 63 -22.51 5.60 14.61
CA VAL A 63 -22.38 6.50 13.46
C VAL A 63 -21.06 7.27 13.60
N ASP A 64 -20.22 7.16 12.57
CA ASP A 64 -18.96 7.88 12.47
C ASP A 64 -17.97 7.59 13.63
N LEU A 65 -18.16 6.47 14.36
CA LEU A 65 -17.26 6.00 15.42
C LEU A 65 -16.91 4.52 15.23
N TYR A 66 -15.61 4.24 15.15
CA TYR A 66 -15.08 2.90 14.87
C TYR A 66 -13.98 2.50 15.86
N ARG A 67 -13.74 1.19 16.01
CA ARG A 67 -12.72 0.60 16.87
C ARG A 67 -11.82 -0.35 16.10
N GLY A 68 -10.51 -0.15 16.22
CA GLY A 68 -9.48 -1.08 15.75
C GLY A 68 -8.84 -1.82 16.93
N THR A 69 -8.75 -3.14 16.85
CA THR A 69 -8.24 -4.01 17.94
C THR A 69 -7.05 -4.87 17.55
N HIS A 70 -6.90 -5.21 16.27
CA HIS A 70 -5.84 -6.09 15.79
C HIS A 70 -4.62 -5.27 15.37
N HIS A 71 -3.70 -5.06 16.31
CA HIS A 71 -2.51 -4.28 16.07
C HIS A 71 -1.35 -5.18 15.64
N TRP A 72 -0.80 -4.93 14.45
CA TRP A 72 0.52 -5.42 14.11
C TRP A 72 1.54 -4.57 14.86
N VAL A 73 2.30 -5.20 15.75
CA VAL A 73 3.24 -4.52 16.63
C VAL A 73 4.66 -4.72 16.10
N PRO A 74 5.27 -3.72 15.44
CA PRO A 74 6.68 -3.78 15.10
C PRO A 74 7.54 -3.92 16.35
N ARG A 75 8.79 -4.39 16.18
CA ARG A 75 9.75 -4.60 17.28
C ARG A 75 9.99 -3.40 18.19
N THR A 76 9.69 -2.20 17.69
CA THR A 76 9.74 -0.96 18.48
C THR A 76 8.74 -0.96 19.63
N GLN A 77 7.84 -1.95 19.71
CA GLN A 77 6.78 -2.08 20.72
C GLN A 77 5.83 -0.86 20.72
N ARG A 78 5.67 -0.25 19.54
CA ARG A 78 4.76 0.88 19.29
C ARG A 78 3.84 0.50 18.16
N LEU A 79 2.66 1.13 18.11
CA LEU A 79 1.79 1.01 16.95
C LEU A 79 2.53 1.44 15.67
N PHE A 80 2.38 0.65 14.61
CA PHE A 80 2.90 0.99 13.29
C PHE A 80 2.10 2.15 12.69
N GLY A 81 2.79 3.21 12.25
CA GLY A 81 2.15 4.42 11.72
C GLY A 81 1.24 4.13 10.54
N GLY A 82 1.70 3.35 9.56
CA GLY A 82 0.92 2.92 8.41
C GLY A 82 -0.38 2.20 8.79
N GLN A 83 -0.41 1.43 9.88
CA GLN A 83 -1.66 0.85 10.35
C GLN A 83 -2.67 1.91 10.79
N ILE A 84 -2.23 2.91 11.55
CA ILE A 84 -3.12 3.96 12.06
C ILE A 84 -3.62 4.85 10.93
N VAL A 85 -2.76 5.17 9.96
CA VAL A 85 -3.16 5.92 8.75
C VAL A 85 -4.15 5.11 7.90
N GLY A 86 -3.85 3.84 7.63
CA GLY A 86 -4.72 2.95 6.87
C GLY A 86 -6.09 2.79 7.52
N GLN A 87 -6.14 2.51 8.83
CA GLN A 87 -7.39 2.41 9.59
C GLN A 87 -8.15 3.74 9.64
N ALA A 88 -7.47 4.88 9.80
CA ALA A 88 -8.12 6.19 9.73
C ALA A 88 -8.78 6.43 8.37
N LEU A 89 -8.12 6.03 7.27
CA LEU A 89 -8.72 6.12 5.94
C LEU A 89 -9.90 5.14 5.77
N VAL A 90 -9.85 3.94 6.35
CA VAL A 90 -11.00 3.02 6.38
C VAL A 90 -12.19 3.66 7.09
N ALA A 91 -11.98 4.25 8.26
CA ALA A 91 -13.04 4.92 9.01
C ALA A 91 -13.65 6.07 8.20
N ALA A 92 -12.80 6.92 7.59
CA ALA A 92 -13.26 7.99 6.70
C ALA A 92 -14.07 7.42 5.51
N ALA A 93 -13.54 6.42 4.80
CA ALA A 93 -14.17 5.84 3.62
C ALA A 93 -15.53 5.18 3.91
N LYS A 94 -15.71 4.60 5.11
CA LYS A 94 -17.01 4.03 5.57
C LYS A 94 -18.09 5.10 5.80
N SER A 95 -17.73 6.37 5.92
CA SER A 95 -18.66 7.50 6.11
C SER A 95 -19.00 8.25 4.81
N VAL A 96 -18.55 7.74 3.67
CA VAL A 96 -18.62 8.40 2.35
C VAL A 96 -19.37 7.50 1.36
N GLY A 97 -20.23 8.10 0.53
CA GLY A 97 -21.01 7.37 -0.49
C GLY A 97 -20.14 6.61 -1.50
N ASP A 98 -20.72 5.65 -2.20
CA ASP A 98 -19.96 4.69 -3.03
C ASP A 98 -19.30 5.30 -4.27
N ASN A 99 -19.84 6.41 -4.78
CA ASN A 99 -19.33 7.10 -5.96
C ASN A 99 -18.13 8.03 -5.69
N PHE A 100 -17.60 8.04 -4.46
CA PHE A 100 -16.50 8.90 -4.06
C PHE A 100 -15.30 8.07 -3.64
N TYR A 101 -14.13 8.40 -4.18
CA TYR A 101 -12.88 7.70 -3.93
C TYR A 101 -11.87 8.64 -3.28
N ALA A 102 -11.03 8.10 -2.39
CA ALA A 102 -9.99 8.90 -1.75
C ALA A 102 -9.02 9.40 -2.82
N HIS A 103 -8.79 10.71 -2.88
CA HIS A 103 -7.77 11.30 -3.76
C HIS A 103 -6.63 11.94 -2.96
N SER A 104 -6.84 12.25 -1.68
CA SER A 104 -5.76 12.64 -0.78
C SER A 104 -6.05 12.37 0.68
N LEU A 105 -4.97 12.28 1.46
CA LEU A 105 -5.01 12.36 2.92
C LEU A 105 -3.79 13.13 3.44
N HIS A 106 -3.96 13.76 4.59
CA HIS A 106 -2.91 14.45 5.34
C HIS A 106 -3.10 14.14 6.82
N CYS A 107 -2.04 13.71 7.50
CA CYS A 107 -2.13 13.40 8.92
C CYS A 107 -0.89 13.81 9.70
N TYR A 108 -1.08 14.01 11.00
CA TYR A 108 -0.01 14.24 11.96
C TYR A 108 -0.06 13.17 13.05
N PHE A 109 1.10 12.57 13.33
CA PHE A 109 1.31 11.68 14.47
C PHE A 109 1.54 12.54 15.71
N VAL A 110 0.54 12.62 16.59
CA VAL A 110 0.56 13.51 17.75
C VAL A 110 1.22 12.84 18.95
N ARG A 111 1.00 11.53 19.13
CA ARG A 111 1.50 10.75 20.27
C ARG A 111 1.85 9.34 19.85
N ALA A 112 2.76 8.70 20.60
CA ALA A 112 3.02 7.28 20.44
C ALA A 112 1.80 6.48 20.91
N GLY A 113 1.34 5.54 20.09
CA GLY A 113 0.25 4.64 20.45
C GLY A 113 0.71 3.44 21.27
N ASP A 114 -0.14 3.00 22.19
CA ASP A 114 0.05 1.79 22.99
C ASP A 114 -0.53 0.57 22.24
N PRO A 115 0.29 -0.43 21.86
CA PRO A 115 -0.19 -1.62 21.15
C PRO A 115 -1.13 -2.52 21.98
N LYS A 116 -1.20 -2.34 23.30
CA LYS A 116 -2.05 -3.15 24.19
C LYS A 116 -3.48 -2.63 24.30
N VAL A 117 -3.76 -1.45 23.73
CA VAL A 117 -5.02 -0.75 23.89
C VAL A 117 -5.66 -0.55 22.52
N PRO A 118 -6.97 -0.83 22.35
CA PRO A 118 -7.66 -0.54 21.10
C PRO A 118 -7.57 0.94 20.71
N VAL A 119 -7.66 1.23 19.42
CA VAL A 119 -7.70 2.60 18.90
C VAL A 119 -9.13 2.94 18.48
N LEU A 120 -9.65 4.06 18.97
CA LEU A 120 -10.93 4.60 18.53
C LEU A 120 -10.70 5.57 17.37
N TYR A 121 -11.48 5.43 16.29
CA TYR A 121 -11.47 6.32 15.14
C TYR A 121 -12.78 7.09 15.11
N GLN A 122 -12.72 8.36 15.50
CA GLN A 122 -13.86 9.27 15.44
C GLN A 122 -13.79 10.07 14.15
N VAL A 123 -14.84 10.00 13.34
CA VAL A 123 -14.96 10.69 12.07
C VAL A 123 -15.88 11.90 12.23
N GLU A 124 -15.49 13.00 11.63
CA GLU A 124 -16.29 14.22 11.50
C GLU A 124 -16.49 14.49 10.01
N ARG A 125 -17.75 14.70 9.61
CA ARG A 125 -18.12 15.05 8.24
C ARG A 125 -17.92 16.53 7.99
N THR A 126 -16.67 16.92 7.75
CA THR A 126 -16.29 18.33 7.56
C THR A 126 -17.03 18.98 6.40
N ARG A 127 -17.25 18.26 5.30
CA ARG A 127 -18.02 18.76 4.14
C ARG A 127 -18.56 17.62 3.29
N ASP A 128 -19.80 17.77 2.84
CA ASP A 128 -20.36 17.01 1.72
C ASP A 128 -20.74 17.96 0.58
N GLY A 129 -19.92 17.96 -0.47
CA GLY A 129 -20.13 18.76 -1.68
C GLY A 129 -20.61 17.90 -2.84
N ARG A 130 -20.93 18.54 -3.97
CA ARG A 130 -21.39 17.83 -5.19
C ARG A 130 -20.35 16.86 -5.73
N SER A 131 -19.09 17.30 -5.83
CA SER A 131 -18.00 16.52 -6.43
C SER A 131 -16.92 16.13 -5.42
N PHE A 132 -16.80 16.88 -4.32
CA PHE A 132 -15.79 16.64 -3.29
C PHE A 132 -16.43 16.53 -1.91
N THR A 133 -15.92 15.59 -1.12
CA THR A 133 -16.29 15.37 0.28
C THR A 133 -15.04 15.32 1.14
N VAL A 134 -15.11 15.91 2.32
CA VAL A 134 -13.98 15.98 3.27
C VAL A 134 -14.39 15.33 4.59
N ARG A 135 -13.49 14.51 5.13
CA ARG A 135 -13.60 13.89 6.45
C ARG A 135 -12.39 14.27 7.30
N SER A 136 -12.65 14.60 8.55
CA SER A 136 -11.64 14.71 9.60
C SER A 136 -11.74 13.47 10.49
N VAL A 137 -10.61 12.84 10.80
CA VAL A 137 -10.55 11.62 11.62
C VAL A 137 -9.57 11.84 12.76
N LYS A 138 -10.00 11.54 13.98
CA LYS A 138 -9.13 11.46 15.15
C LYS A 138 -8.98 10.00 15.54
N ALA A 139 -7.74 9.51 15.57
CA ALA A 139 -7.41 8.24 16.21
C ALA A 139 -7.09 8.52 17.68
N ILE A 140 -7.78 7.86 18.61
CA ILE A 140 -7.81 8.20 20.03
C ILE A 140 -7.46 6.96 20.87
N GLN A 141 -6.57 7.15 21.84
CA GLN A 141 -6.31 6.21 22.94
C GLN A 141 -6.28 6.98 24.25
N HIS A 142 -6.79 6.39 25.33
CA HIS A 142 -6.87 7.03 26.66
C HIS A 142 -7.50 8.44 26.63
N GLY A 143 -8.50 8.66 25.76
CA GLY A 143 -9.15 9.96 25.58
C GLY A 143 -8.28 11.03 24.90
N GLN A 144 -7.10 10.68 24.39
CA GLN A 144 -6.16 11.61 23.74
C GLN A 144 -5.93 11.23 22.27
N PRO A 145 -5.91 12.22 21.34
CA PRO A 145 -5.54 11.95 19.96
C PRO A 145 -4.10 11.45 19.85
N ILE A 146 -3.90 10.32 19.18
CA ILE A 146 -2.60 9.80 18.76
C ILE A 146 -2.31 10.14 17.29
N LEU A 147 -3.36 10.28 16.46
CA LEU A 147 -3.31 10.74 15.08
C LEU A 147 -4.46 11.73 14.83
N ILE A 148 -4.18 12.79 14.08
CA ILE A 148 -5.21 13.60 13.42
C ILE A 148 -5.03 13.45 11.90
N CYS A 149 -6.12 13.22 11.18
CA CYS A 149 -6.10 12.96 9.75
C CYS A 149 -7.22 13.73 9.06
N GLN A 150 -6.94 14.35 7.92
CA GLN A 150 -7.94 14.86 7.00
C GLN A 150 -7.85 14.06 5.71
N ALA A 151 -8.98 13.55 5.24
CA ALA A 151 -9.08 12.81 3.99
C ALA A 151 -10.10 13.48 3.07
N SER A 152 -9.72 13.62 1.80
CA SER A 152 -10.55 14.21 0.77
C SER A 152 -10.89 13.17 -0.28
N PHE A 153 -12.17 13.15 -0.64
CA PHE A 153 -12.75 12.19 -1.56
C PHE A 153 -13.38 12.93 -2.73
N HIS A 154 -13.23 12.35 -3.92
CA HIS A 154 -13.66 12.93 -5.17
C HIS A 154 -14.42 11.89 -5.97
N MET A 155 -15.50 12.32 -6.62
CA MET A 155 -16.19 11.47 -7.58
C MET A 155 -15.37 11.31 -8.85
N GLN A 156 -15.47 10.16 -9.52
CA GLN A 156 -14.79 9.95 -10.79
C GLN A 156 -15.28 10.97 -11.84
N GLN A 157 -14.34 11.66 -12.50
CA GLN A 157 -14.63 12.61 -13.57
C GLN A 157 -13.52 12.55 -14.62
N GLU A 158 -13.89 12.71 -15.89
CA GLU A 158 -12.92 12.75 -16.99
C GLU A 158 -12.23 14.13 -17.09
N SER A 159 -10.99 14.12 -17.58
CA SER A 159 -10.20 15.32 -17.83
C SER A 159 -9.35 15.13 -19.09
N PRO A 160 -9.27 16.15 -19.98
CA PRO A 160 -8.37 16.12 -21.11
C PRO A 160 -6.89 16.32 -20.70
N LEU A 161 -6.63 16.78 -19.47
CA LEU A 161 -5.29 17.01 -18.96
C LEU A 161 -4.75 15.75 -18.29
N GLN A 162 -3.72 15.15 -18.87
CA GLN A 162 -3.04 13.99 -18.32
C GLN A 162 -1.54 14.08 -18.57
N HIS A 163 -0.76 13.94 -17.50
CA HIS A 163 0.70 13.77 -17.56
C HIS A 163 1.17 13.13 -16.25
N GLN A 164 2.33 12.50 -16.30
CA GLN A 164 3.03 11.97 -15.12
C GLN A 164 4.52 11.92 -15.41
N PHE A 165 5.32 11.68 -14.38
CA PHE A 165 6.72 11.31 -14.57
C PHE A 165 6.83 9.90 -15.20
N THR A 166 7.99 9.59 -15.76
CA THR A 166 8.31 8.25 -16.25
C THR A 166 8.74 7.36 -15.08
N MET A 167 8.20 6.13 -15.00
CA MET A 167 8.64 5.15 -14.01
C MET A 167 10.13 4.83 -14.20
N PRO A 168 10.93 4.72 -13.12
CA PRO A 168 12.32 4.30 -13.22
C PRO A 168 12.46 2.88 -13.80
N THR A 169 13.47 2.67 -14.65
CA THR A 169 13.83 1.34 -15.15
C THR A 169 14.49 0.52 -14.06
N VAL A 170 13.90 -0.63 -13.72
CA VAL A 170 14.39 -1.59 -12.72
C VAL A 170 14.14 -3.02 -13.20
N PRO A 171 14.87 -4.03 -12.68
CA PRO A 171 14.52 -5.42 -12.91
C PRO A 171 13.07 -5.72 -12.48
N PRO A 172 12.37 -6.60 -13.22
CA PRO A 172 11.02 -7.03 -12.86
C PRO A 172 11.03 -7.80 -11.52
N PRO A 173 9.89 -7.87 -10.81
CA PRO A 173 9.84 -8.53 -9.51
C PRO A 173 10.17 -10.02 -9.58
N GLU A 174 9.99 -10.70 -10.71
CA GLU A 174 10.32 -12.12 -10.89
C GLU A 174 11.83 -12.39 -10.79
N ASP A 175 12.67 -11.43 -11.16
CA ASP A 175 14.13 -11.56 -11.14
C ASP A 175 14.74 -11.24 -9.76
N LEU A 176 13.90 -10.84 -8.81
CA LEU A 176 14.34 -10.34 -7.51
C LEU A 176 13.91 -11.29 -6.39
N LEU A 177 14.80 -11.42 -5.41
CA LEU A 177 14.51 -12.15 -4.18
C LEU A 177 13.68 -11.29 -3.23
N THR A 178 12.74 -11.94 -2.56
CA THR A 178 12.04 -11.38 -1.40
C THR A 178 13.00 -11.12 -0.24
N VAL A 179 12.59 -10.26 0.70
CA VAL A 179 13.34 -10.06 1.94
C VAL A 179 13.53 -11.38 2.71
N GLU A 180 12.53 -12.26 2.71
CA GLU A 180 12.60 -13.59 3.35
C GLU A 180 13.66 -14.47 2.70
N GLU A 181 13.63 -14.62 1.37
CA GLU A 181 14.63 -15.39 0.62
C GLU A 181 16.03 -14.83 0.78
N LEU A 182 16.18 -13.50 0.76
CA LEU A 182 17.45 -12.84 1.05
C LEU A 182 17.96 -13.23 2.44
N ILE A 183 17.12 -13.14 3.47
CA ILE A 183 17.53 -13.50 4.83
C ILE A 183 17.99 -14.96 4.91
N HIS A 184 17.26 -15.90 4.30
CA HIS A 184 17.67 -17.30 4.22
C HIS A 184 19.01 -17.50 3.51
N LEU A 185 19.23 -16.80 2.38
CA LEU A 185 20.50 -16.79 1.66
C LEU A 185 21.66 -16.24 2.50
N TYR A 186 21.41 -15.29 3.41
CA TYR A 186 22.43 -14.79 4.33
C TYR A 186 22.71 -15.75 5.48
N LEU A 187 21.66 -16.39 6.03
CA LEU A 187 21.79 -17.36 7.11
C LEU A 187 22.55 -18.62 6.68
N SER A 188 22.54 -18.99 5.40
CA SER A 188 23.30 -20.12 4.86
C SER A 188 24.80 -19.86 4.73
N LYS A 189 25.26 -18.60 4.90
CA LYS A 189 26.68 -18.26 4.78
C LYS A 189 27.46 -18.70 6.02
N PRO A 190 28.55 -19.47 5.87
CA PRO A 190 29.28 -20.06 7.00
C PRO A 190 29.88 -19.01 7.93
N ASP A 191 30.37 -17.90 7.38
CA ASP A 191 31.11 -16.86 8.11
C ASP A 191 30.22 -15.76 8.74
N LEU A 192 28.90 -15.99 8.80
CA LEU A 192 28.00 -15.01 9.40
C LEU A 192 28.15 -14.99 10.93
N ALA A 193 28.52 -13.83 11.46
CA ALA A 193 28.65 -13.61 12.90
C ALA A 193 27.34 -13.95 13.66
N GLU A 194 27.46 -14.51 14.87
CA GLU A 194 26.32 -15.04 15.63
C GLU A 194 25.28 -13.97 15.98
N ASN A 195 25.73 -12.75 16.31
CA ASN A 195 24.85 -11.61 16.54
C ASN A 195 24.03 -11.23 15.28
N ALA A 196 24.61 -11.39 14.10
CA ALA A 196 23.94 -11.15 12.83
C ALA A 196 22.95 -12.27 12.50
N LYS A 197 23.30 -13.55 12.76
CA LYS A 197 22.37 -14.69 12.69
C LYS A 197 21.14 -14.47 13.56
N GLN A 198 21.35 -14.10 14.82
CA GLN A 198 20.24 -13.79 15.74
C GLN A 198 19.38 -12.62 15.24
N GLY A 199 19.99 -11.57 14.69
CA GLY A 199 19.27 -10.43 14.11
C GLY A 199 18.37 -10.83 12.94
N LEU A 200 18.89 -11.71 12.06
CA LEU A 200 18.20 -12.22 10.88
C LEU A 200 17.08 -13.21 11.22
N ASN A 201 17.32 -14.17 12.12
CA ASN A 201 16.29 -15.10 12.57
C ASN A 201 15.11 -14.38 13.22
N LYS A 202 15.39 -13.33 14.01
CA LYS A 202 14.31 -12.46 14.53
C LYS A 202 13.54 -11.79 13.40
N LEU A 203 14.15 -11.50 12.24
CA LEU A 203 13.51 -10.74 11.14
C LEU A 203 12.53 -11.64 10.41
N LEU A 204 12.92 -12.90 10.19
CA LEU A 204 12.04 -13.94 9.65
C LEU A 204 10.82 -14.21 10.55
N ALA A 205 11.01 -14.19 11.87
CA ALA A 205 9.92 -14.43 12.81
C ALA A 205 8.84 -13.32 12.83
N ASN A 206 9.07 -12.19 12.13
CA ASN A 206 8.09 -11.13 12.02
C ASN A 206 7.29 -11.30 10.73
N GLU A 207 6.10 -11.89 10.83
CA GLU A 207 5.17 -11.88 9.71
C GLU A 207 4.74 -10.44 9.41
N VAL A 208 5.00 -9.99 8.18
CA VAL A 208 4.51 -8.70 7.68
C VAL A 208 3.44 -9.00 6.63
N PRO A 209 2.27 -8.35 6.68
CA PRO A 209 1.16 -8.60 5.74
C PRO A 209 1.42 -8.09 4.31
N ILE A 210 2.67 -7.74 3.98
CA ILE A 210 3.11 -7.29 2.67
C ILE A 210 4.38 -8.06 2.27
N GLU A 211 4.54 -8.30 0.98
CA GLU A 211 5.77 -8.83 0.39
C GLU A 211 6.63 -7.70 -0.16
N ILE A 212 7.94 -7.81 0.00
CA ILE A 212 8.91 -6.81 -0.45
C ILE A 212 10.05 -7.49 -1.18
N LYS A 213 10.37 -7.00 -2.38
CA LYS A 213 11.54 -7.38 -3.16
C LYS A 213 12.42 -6.14 -3.42
N PRO A 214 13.54 -5.99 -2.69
CA PRO A 214 14.45 -4.86 -2.90
C PRO A 214 15.09 -4.92 -4.29
N VAL A 215 15.09 -3.79 -5.02
CA VAL A 215 15.78 -3.70 -6.32
C VAL A 215 17.30 -3.73 -6.12
N ASN A 216 17.79 -2.97 -5.14
CA ASN A 216 19.18 -2.94 -4.73
C ASN A 216 19.28 -3.46 -3.28
N PRO A 217 19.40 -4.79 -3.07
CA PRO A 217 19.42 -5.34 -1.72
C PRO A 217 20.66 -4.83 -0.96
N PRO A 218 20.50 -4.31 0.26
CA PRO A 218 21.63 -3.87 1.05
C PRO A 218 22.55 -5.07 1.33
N GLN A 219 23.86 -4.90 1.11
CA GLN A 219 24.83 -5.90 1.52
C GLN A 219 24.81 -5.99 3.05
N PHE A 220 24.32 -7.10 3.61
CA PHE A 220 24.15 -7.24 5.07
C PHE A 220 25.48 -7.12 5.85
N TYR A 221 26.61 -7.29 5.18
CA TYR A 221 27.95 -7.24 5.77
C TYR A 221 28.69 -5.91 5.59
N ARG A 222 28.30 -5.08 4.61
CA ARG A 222 28.95 -3.79 4.33
C ARG A 222 27.90 -2.75 3.95
N ARG A 223 27.63 -1.83 4.87
CA ARG A 223 26.89 -0.61 4.53
C ARG A 223 27.86 0.35 3.86
N GLY A 224 27.78 0.46 2.53
CA GLY A 224 28.34 1.60 1.82
C GLY A 224 27.39 2.79 1.91
N ALA A 225 27.94 4.01 1.80
CA ALA A 225 27.11 5.19 1.58
C ALA A 225 26.49 5.08 0.19
N THR A 226 25.18 5.32 0.08
CA THR A 226 24.48 5.40 -1.20
C THR A 226 23.68 6.67 -1.29
N GLU A 227 23.22 7.00 -2.50
CA GLU A 227 22.22 8.04 -2.69
C GLU A 227 21.04 7.83 -1.73
N PRO A 228 20.40 8.93 -1.26
CA PRO A 228 19.19 8.87 -0.43
C PRO A 228 17.97 8.45 -1.27
N LYS A 229 18.10 7.35 -2.02
CA LYS A 229 17.10 6.80 -2.93
C LYS A 229 17.03 5.29 -2.76
N LYS A 230 15.81 4.77 -2.63
CA LYS A 230 15.53 3.34 -2.50
C LYS A 230 14.40 2.96 -3.44
N LEU A 231 14.56 1.82 -4.10
CA LEU A 231 13.57 1.22 -4.99
C LEU A 231 13.29 -0.21 -4.51
N PHE A 232 12.02 -0.57 -4.41
CA PHE A 232 11.62 -1.95 -4.10
C PHE A 232 10.23 -2.24 -4.64
N TRP A 233 10.01 -3.47 -5.09
CA TRP A 233 8.68 -3.95 -5.39
C TRP A 233 7.96 -4.31 -4.09
N VAL A 234 6.68 -4.00 -4.03
CA VAL A 234 5.82 -4.26 -2.88
C VAL A 234 4.44 -4.70 -3.33
N ARG A 235 3.83 -5.63 -2.59
CA ARG A 235 2.41 -5.99 -2.71
C ARG A 235 1.86 -6.43 -1.36
N ALA A 236 0.56 -6.30 -1.16
CA ALA A 236 -0.15 -6.93 -0.05
C ALA A 236 -0.26 -8.43 -0.28
N ARG A 237 -0.14 -9.21 0.80
CA ARG A 237 -0.35 -10.67 0.74
C ARG A 237 -1.85 -10.97 0.63
N GLY A 238 -2.19 -11.93 -0.24
CA GLY A 238 -3.56 -12.41 -0.44
C GLY A 238 -4.43 -11.47 -1.29
N TYR A 239 -5.57 -12.00 -1.74
CA TYR A 239 -6.48 -11.31 -2.65
C TYR A 239 -7.32 -10.26 -1.94
N ILE A 240 -7.47 -9.07 -2.55
CA ILE A 240 -8.28 -7.95 -2.03
C ILE A 240 -9.56 -7.77 -2.83
N GLY A 241 -9.49 -7.89 -4.16
CA GLY A 241 -10.64 -7.77 -5.06
C GLY A 241 -10.61 -6.53 -5.95
N GLU A 242 -10.85 -6.72 -7.25
CA GLU A 242 -10.60 -5.72 -8.31
C GLU A 242 -11.48 -4.47 -8.24
N GLY A 243 -12.71 -4.61 -7.72
CA GLY A 243 -13.71 -3.54 -7.68
C GLY A 243 -13.62 -2.62 -6.45
N ASN A 244 -12.74 -2.89 -5.49
CA ASN A 244 -12.75 -2.17 -4.21
C ASN A 244 -11.63 -1.12 -4.10
N MET A 245 -11.69 -0.09 -4.94
CA MET A 245 -10.69 0.97 -4.98
C MET A 245 -10.52 1.69 -3.63
N LYS A 246 -11.60 1.89 -2.87
CA LYS A 246 -11.53 2.47 -1.51
C LYS A 246 -10.60 1.65 -0.61
N LEU A 247 -10.72 0.32 -0.66
CA LEU A 247 -9.89 -0.59 0.12
C LEU A 247 -8.44 -0.62 -0.37
N HIS A 248 -8.20 -0.61 -1.69
CA HIS A 248 -6.85 -0.48 -2.24
C HIS A 248 -6.16 0.82 -1.80
N CYS A 249 -6.87 1.96 -1.76
CA CYS A 249 -6.33 3.19 -1.19
C CYS A 249 -5.98 3.06 0.31
N CYS A 250 -6.81 2.37 1.09
CA CYS A 250 -6.54 2.10 2.51
C CYS A 250 -5.30 1.21 2.72
N VAL A 251 -5.13 0.21 1.85
CA VAL A 251 -3.94 -0.66 1.86
C VAL A 251 -2.70 0.10 1.38
N ALA A 252 -2.81 0.94 0.37
CA ALA A 252 -1.70 1.79 -0.06
C ALA A 252 -1.28 2.77 1.05
N ALA A 253 -2.24 3.29 1.82
CA ALA A 253 -1.95 4.10 2.99
C ALA A 253 -1.13 3.32 4.04
N TYR A 254 -1.49 2.05 4.31
CA TYR A 254 -0.69 1.15 5.14
C TYR A 254 0.73 0.93 4.59
N VAL A 255 0.83 0.57 3.31
CA VAL A 255 2.10 0.24 2.63
C VAL A 255 3.03 1.44 2.59
N SER A 256 2.50 2.64 2.37
CA SER A 256 3.29 3.83 2.11
C SER A 256 4.20 4.25 3.28
N ASP A 257 3.81 4.00 4.53
CA ASP A 257 4.66 4.29 5.69
C ASP A 257 5.71 3.17 5.94
N PHE A 258 5.63 2.06 5.20
CA PHE A 258 6.57 0.97 5.35
C PHE A 258 7.93 1.31 4.71
N ALA A 259 8.98 1.30 5.54
CA ALA A 259 10.37 1.52 5.13
C ALA A 259 10.70 2.87 4.47
N LEU A 260 9.75 3.82 4.43
CA LEU A 260 9.91 5.14 3.79
C LEU A 260 10.96 6.01 4.51
N LEU A 261 10.77 6.28 5.80
CA LEU A 261 11.67 7.15 6.60
C LEU A 261 13.11 6.62 6.69
N GLY A 262 13.31 5.31 6.54
CA GLY A 262 14.64 4.70 6.53
C GLY A 262 15.54 5.20 5.41
N THR A 263 14.97 5.75 4.33
CA THR A 263 15.69 6.33 3.19
C THR A 263 16.65 7.45 3.61
N VAL A 264 16.32 8.20 4.67
CA VAL A 264 17.15 9.28 5.23
C VAL A 264 18.56 8.82 5.62
N LEU A 265 18.70 7.57 6.07
CA LEU A 265 19.97 7.05 6.61
C LEU A 265 20.88 6.42 5.56
N LEU A 266 20.44 6.31 4.31
CA LEU A 266 21.22 5.65 3.24
C LEU A 266 22.59 6.32 2.96
N PRO A 267 22.72 7.66 2.97
CA PRO A 267 24.01 8.31 2.80
C PRO A 267 24.95 8.18 4.01
N TYR A 268 24.47 7.69 5.15
CA TYR A 268 25.15 7.76 6.45
C TYR A 268 25.42 6.37 7.06
N PRO A 269 26.25 5.52 6.43
CA PRO A 269 26.45 4.13 6.84
C PRO A 269 27.05 3.98 8.25
N ASN A 270 27.81 4.98 8.70
CA ASN A 270 28.46 5.03 10.01
C ASN A 270 27.51 5.44 11.13
N TYR A 271 26.24 5.69 10.84
CA TYR A 271 25.23 6.09 11.81
C TYR A 271 24.07 5.09 11.84
N ARG A 272 23.46 4.96 13.01
CA ARG A 272 22.20 4.24 13.21
C ARG A 272 21.20 5.14 13.92
N ALA A 273 19.91 4.97 13.63
CA ALA A 273 18.87 5.64 14.39
C ALA A 273 18.97 5.27 15.88
N LYS A 274 19.16 6.27 16.73
CA LYS A 274 18.94 6.19 18.18
C LYS A 274 17.46 6.36 18.50
N PHE A 275 16.79 7.25 17.78
CA PHE A 275 15.36 7.49 17.87
C PHE A 275 14.82 7.90 16.50
N SER A 276 13.73 7.28 16.09
CA SER A 276 13.03 7.58 14.84
C SER A 276 11.52 7.55 15.09
N ALA A 277 10.81 8.54 14.56
CA ALA A 277 9.35 8.59 14.59
C ALA A 277 8.84 9.45 13.43
N SER A 278 7.76 9.02 12.78
CA SER A 278 7.03 9.84 11.80
C SER A 278 6.39 11.02 12.52
N LEU A 279 6.43 12.22 11.91
CA LEU A 279 5.78 13.43 12.42
C LEU A 279 4.45 13.67 11.70
N ASP A 280 4.48 13.56 10.38
CA ASP A 280 3.33 13.68 9.51
C ASP A 280 3.35 12.57 8.44
N HIS A 281 2.27 12.47 7.68
CA HIS A 281 2.24 11.69 6.43
C HIS A 281 1.14 12.23 5.53
N ALA A 282 1.47 12.46 4.27
CA ALA A 282 0.54 12.92 3.26
C ALA A 282 0.58 11.99 2.05
N MET A 283 -0.59 11.74 1.46
CA MET A 283 -0.70 10.97 0.23
C MET A 283 -1.69 11.59 -0.74
N TRP A 284 -1.42 11.35 -2.03
CA TRP A 284 -2.30 11.67 -3.14
C TRP A 284 -2.44 10.44 -4.02
N PHE A 285 -3.69 10.08 -4.34
CA PHE A 285 -4.04 8.94 -5.19
C PHE A 285 -4.46 9.48 -6.56
N HIS A 286 -3.78 9.04 -7.61
CA HIS A 286 -3.86 9.66 -8.94
C HIS A 286 -4.61 8.81 -9.96
N SER A 287 -4.52 7.48 -9.83
CA SER A 287 -5.13 6.54 -10.77
C SER A 287 -5.74 5.35 -10.02
N THR A 288 -6.42 4.49 -10.76
CA THR A 288 -6.78 3.16 -10.27
C THR A 288 -5.54 2.26 -10.22
N PHE A 289 -5.48 1.41 -9.19
CA PHE A 289 -4.42 0.43 -8.99
C PHE A 289 -4.89 -0.70 -8.08
N ARG A 290 -4.08 -1.74 -8.02
CA ARG A 290 -4.28 -2.91 -7.17
C ARG A 290 -3.07 -3.11 -6.27
N THR A 291 -3.31 -3.06 -4.97
CA THR A 291 -2.26 -3.25 -3.96
C THR A 291 -1.94 -4.71 -3.68
N ASP A 292 -2.75 -5.65 -4.16
CA ASP A 292 -2.46 -7.10 -4.17
C ASP A 292 -1.64 -7.51 -5.41
N GLU A 293 -1.35 -6.58 -6.32
CA GLU A 293 -0.39 -6.74 -7.42
C GLU A 293 0.95 -6.08 -7.08
N TRP A 294 2.01 -6.49 -7.79
CA TRP A 294 3.33 -5.88 -7.63
C TRP A 294 3.31 -4.41 -8.08
N MET A 295 3.64 -3.53 -7.13
CA MET A 295 3.85 -2.11 -7.36
C MET A 295 5.29 -1.74 -7.06
N LEU A 296 5.92 -0.91 -7.90
CA LEU A 296 7.24 -0.37 -7.62
C LEU A 296 7.09 0.81 -6.66
N TYR A 297 7.71 0.73 -5.49
CA TYR A 297 7.80 1.84 -4.57
C TYR A 297 9.15 2.53 -4.71
N GLU A 298 9.13 3.76 -5.21
CA GLU A 298 10.28 4.65 -5.26
C GLU A 298 10.26 5.60 -4.07
N CYS A 299 11.31 5.55 -3.24
CA CYS A 299 11.50 6.43 -2.09
C CYS A 299 12.75 7.30 -2.29
N VAL A 300 12.65 8.59 -1.99
CA VAL A 300 13.78 9.53 -2.02
C VAL A 300 13.77 10.39 -0.75
N SER A 301 14.94 10.79 -0.25
CA SER A 301 15.07 11.80 0.81
C SER A 301 15.78 13.03 0.26
N PRO A 302 15.03 14.08 -0.14
CA PRO A 302 15.63 15.30 -0.69
C PRO A 302 16.34 16.16 0.37
N TRP A 303 16.05 15.96 1.66
CA TRP A 303 16.62 16.77 2.73
C TRP A 303 16.65 16.02 4.07
N ALA A 304 17.73 16.24 4.83
CA ALA A 304 17.85 15.85 6.22
C ALA A 304 18.68 16.87 7.00
N GLY A 305 18.23 17.21 8.21
CA GLY A 305 18.87 18.24 9.04
C GLY A 305 18.10 18.49 10.33
N GLY A 306 18.74 19.10 11.33
CA GLY A 306 18.07 19.47 12.59
C GLY A 306 17.39 18.30 13.31
N SER A 307 17.97 17.09 13.23
CA SER A 307 17.37 15.83 13.73
C SER A 307 16.05 15.42 13.06
N ARG A 308 15.82 15.85 11.83
CA ARG A 308 14.68 15.48 10.99
C ARG A 308 15.14 15.03 9.61
N GLY A 309 14.26 14.35 8.90
CA GLY A 309 14.44 14.03 7.49
C GLY A 309 13.12 14.04 6.75
N LEU A 310 13.13 14.65 5.57
CA LEU A 310 12.02 14.65 4.63
C LEU A 310 12.21 13.48 3.66
N VAL A 311 11.15 12.73 3.43
CA VAL A 311 11.09 11.64 2.48
C VAL A 311 9.87 11.80 1.59
N GLN A 312 10.03 11.43 0.32
CA GLN A 312 8.99 11.42 -0.68
C GLN A 312 8.92 10.03 -1.29
N GLY A 313 7.71 9.59 -1.62
CA GLY A 313 7.44 8.28 -2.18
C GLY A 313 6.54 8.34 -3.41
N ARG A 314 6.74 7.41 -4.34
CA ARG A 314 5.90 7.20 -5.53
C ARG A 314 5.61 5.72 -5.68
N LEU A 315 4.33 5.37 -5.73
CA LEU A 315 3.87 4.02 -6.00
C LEU A 315 3.49 3.92 -7.48
N TRP A 316 4.18 3.04 -8.20
CA TRP A 316 4.00 2.82 -9.62
C TRP A 316 3.38 1.46 -9.86
N ARG A 317 2.41 1.39 -10.77
CA ARG A 317 1.96 0.12 -11.34
C ARG A 317 3.06 -0.49 -12.20
N ARG A 318 2.98 -1.79 -12.42
CA ARG A 318 3.95 -2.54 -13.26
C ARG A 318 4.04 -2.00 -14.69
N ASP A 319 2.95 -1.47 -15.22
CA ASP A 319 2.87 -0.87 -16.55
C ASP A 319 3.39 0.58 -16.63
N GLY A 320 3.93 1.12 -15.53
CA GLY A 320 4.52 2.44 -15.48
C GLY A 320 3.57 3.56 -15.09
N VAL A 321 2.29 3.29 -14.83
CA VAL A 321 1.33 4.31 -14.36
C VAL A 321 1.63 4.73 -12.92
N LEU A 322 1.69 6.04 -12.66
CA LEU A 322 1.89 6.59 -11.31
C LEU A 322 0.58 6.51 -10.52
N ALA A 323 0.47 5.51 -9.65
CA ALA A 323 -0.75 5.24 -8.89
C ALA A 323 -0.96 6.22 -7.73
N ALA A 324 0.10 6.48 -6.96
CA ALA A 324 0.04 7.36 -5.81
C ALA A 324 1.38 8.05 -5.55
N SER A 325 1.34 9.17 -4.85
CA SER A 325 2.52 9.84 -4.31
C SER A 325 2.33 10.13 -2.83
N CYS A 326 3.42 10.17 -2.08
CA CYS A 326 3.39 10.48 -0.65
C CYS A 326 4.60 11.31 -0.22
N SER A 327 4.45 11.96 0.93
CA SER A 327 5.51 12.72 1.59
C SER A 327 5.37 12.57 3.10
N GLN A 328 6.51 12.50 3.79
CA GLN A 328 6.58 12.37 5.24
C GLN A 328 7.85 13.05 5.76
N GLU A 329 7.74 13.85 6.80
CA GLU A 329 8.85 14.24 7.66
C GLU A 329 8.86 13.35 8.91
N GLY A 330 10.05 12.97 9.35
CA GLY A 330 10.22 12.23 10.59
C GLY A 330 11.34 12.79 11.44
N VAL A 331 11.24 12.60 12.75
CA VAL A 331 12.38 12.77 13.65
C VAL A 331 13.37 11.65 13.37
N VAL A 332 14.63 12.00 13.13
CA VAL A 332 15.74 11.07 12.95
C VAL A 332 16.90 11.54 13.81
N ARG A 333 17.04 10.97 15.00
CA ARG A 333 18.18 11.21 15.90
C ARG A 333 19.10 10.01 15.82
N VAL A 334 20.38 10.24 15.54
CA VAL A 334 21.35 9.19 15.26
C VAL A 334 22.37 9.00 16.39
N LYS A 335 23.04 7.85 16.36
CA LYS A 335 24.26 7.56 17.11
C LYS A 335 25.25 6.84 16.19
N PRO A 336 26.57 6.89 16.46
CA PRO A 336 27.54 6.11 15.71
C PRO A 336 27.17 4.62 15.70
N ALA A 337 27.28 3.99 14.53
CA ALA A 337 27.41 2.54 14.42
C ALA A 337 28.82 2.22 14.91
N THR A 338 28.96 1.62 16.10
CA THR A 338 30.26 1.24 16.68
C THR A 338 31.23 0.72 15.62
N GLU A 339 32.46 1.27 15.59
CA GLU A 339 33.54 0.76 14.74
C GLU A 339 33.80 -0.72 15.04
N PRO A 340 34.22 -1.55 14.07
CA PRO A 340 34.88 -2.80 14.42
C PRO A 340 36.11 -2.44 15.26
N SER A 341 36.26 -3.09 16.41
CA SER A 341 37.45 -3.00 17.26
C SER A 341 38.70 -3.05 16.38
N LYS A 342 39.42 -1.93 16.26
CA LYS A 342 40.84 -1.96 15.89
C LYS A 342 41.58 -2.39 17.14
N LEU A 343 41.76 -3.70 17.31
CA LEU A 343 42.78 -4.35 18.15
C LEU A 343 42.67 -5.85 17.96
#